data_AF-A0A6M1PSQ7-F1
#
_entry.id   AF-A0A6M1PSQ7-F1
#
_cell.length_a   1.000
_cell.length_b   1.000
_cell.length_c   1.000
_cell.angle_alpha   90.00
_cell.angle_beta   90.00
_cell.angle_gamma   90.00
#
_symmetry.space_group_name_H-M   'P 1'
#
loop_
_entity.id
_entity.type
_entity.pdbx_description
1 polymer ?
#
loop_
_entity_poly.entity_id
_entity_poly.type
_entity_poly.pdbx_seq_one_letter_code
_entity_poly.pdbx_strand_id
1 'polypeptide(L)'
;MSLTVDKGQNITKAVEVLRETYKNLNLLFSEMDIVGKDQGFIPLTSKFLRWKSDTIEDGWLTSDFIKIYQLESEPAFDSEKLSDLKNGPIYAVEIELDSEGGYPEITASRYLFDLSKWSRMPAVSDHWLYHQPYRFDDKFEIEEEDGVWRSTPRKASVSNTYWGFQSAVGISFPLIHVQDADSIKLEIFQRLLNLPEA
;
A
#
# COMPACT_ATOMS: atom_id res chain seq x y z
N MET A 1 1.56 -36.06 31.69
CA MET A 1 2.01 -34.66 31.91
C MET A 1 1.01 -33.75 31.22
N SER A 2 0.18 -33.03 31.98
CA SER A 2 -0.72 -32.02 31.43
C SER A 2 0.06 -30.71 31.41
N LEU A 3 0.58 -30.33 30.24
CA LEU A 3 1.08 -28.98 30.02
C LEU A 3 -0.13 -28.07 29.89
N THR A 4 -0.70 -27.64 31.03
CA THR A 4 -1.58 -26.48 31.06
C THR A 4 -0.72 -25.27 30.72
N VAL A 5 -0.54 -25.00 29.43
CA VAL A 5 -0.09 -23.70 28.98
C VAL A 5 -1.09 -22.70 29.53
N ASP A 6 -0.63 -21.79 30.37
CA ASP A 6 -1.47 -20.72 30.90
C ASP A 6 -1.93 -19.87 29.72
N LYS A 7 -3.21 -20.02 29.34
CA LYS A 7 -3.82 -19.28 28.25
C LYS A 7 -3.62 -17.77 28.43
N GLY A 8 -3.56 -17.29 29.68
CA GLY A 8 -3.27 -15.90 30.00
C GLY A 8 -1.88 -15.46 29.50
N GLN A 9 -0.84 -16.25 29.76
CA GLN A 9 0.52 -15.95 29.30
C GLN A 9 0.63 -15.92 27.77
N ASN A 10 -0.05 -16.82 27.07
CA ASN A 10 -0.08 -16.81 25.61
C ASN A 10 -0.76 -15.55 25.07
N ILE A 11 -1.89 -15.15 25.65
CA ILE A 11 -2.60 -13.93 25.26
C ILE A 11 -1.71 -12.70 25.49
N THR A 12 -1.05 -12.59 26.65
CA THR A 12 -0.13 -11.49 26.93
C THR A 12 0.98 -11.40 25.90
N LYS A 13 1.65 -12.52 25.60
CA LYS A 13 2.73 -12.56 24.60
C LYS A 13 2.24 -12.21 23.20
N ALA A 14 1.08 -12.71 22.79
CA ALA A 14 0.50 -12.39 21.48
C ALA A 14 0.24 -10.87 21.33
N VAL A 15 -0.33 -10.24 22.37
CA VAL A 15 -0.57 -8.79 22.37
C VAL A 15 0.74 -8.00 22.34
N GLU A 16 1.77 -8.45 23.05
CA GLU A 16 3.10 -7.82 23.00
C GLU A 16 3.72 -7.90 21.60
N VAL A 17 3.70 -9.09 20.97
CA VAL A 17 4.19 -9.29 19.61
C VAL A 17 3.46 -8.37 18.63
N LEU A 18 2.12 -8.30 18.69
CA LEU A 18 1.34 -7.40 17.85
C LEU A 18 1.76 -5.94 18.03
N ARG A 19 1.94 -5.48 19.28
CA ARG A 19 2.39 -4.10 19.56
C ARG A 19 3.76 -3.81 18.95
N GLU A 20 4.70 -4.74 19.06
CA GLU A 20 6.02 -4.58 18.44
C GLU A 20 5.94 -4.61 16.92
N THR A 21 5.11 -5.46 16.32
CA THR A 21 4.84 -5.45 14.86
C THR A 21 4.37 -4.07 14.39
N TYR A 22 3.38 -3.48 15.08
CA TYR A 22 2.90 -2.13 14.75
C TYR A 22 3.99 -1.05 14.90
N LYS A 23 4.86 -1.14 15.92
CA LYS A 23 6.00 -0.22 16.06
C LYS A 23 6.99 -0.37 14.92
N ASN A 24 7.32 -1.62 14.55
CA ASN A 24 8.25 -1.92 13.46
C ASN A 24 7.73 -1.42 12.12
N LEU A 25 6.42 -1.56 11.85
CA LEU A 25 5.80 -0.98 10.65
C LEU A 25 5.90 0.55 10.63
N ASN A 26 5.66 1.23 11.75
CA ASN A 26 5.83 2.69 11.81
C ASN A 26 7.28 3.12 11.55
N LEU A 27 8.26 2.39 12.10
CA LEU A 27 9.68 2.65 11.86
C LEU A 27 10.02 2.44 10.38
N LEU A 28 9.59 1.32 9.80
CA LEU A 28 9.80 1.00 8.39
C LEU A 28 9.23 2.08 7.46
N PHE A 29 7.97 2.47 7.65
CA PHE A 29 7.36 3.53 6.81
C PHE A 29 8.01 4.90 7.02
N SER A 30 8.51 5.19 8.22
CA SER A 30 9.24 6.43 8.49
C SER A 30 10.59 6.44 7.76
N GLU A 31 11.30 5.31 7.77
CA GLU A 31 12.56 5.16 7.03
C GLU A 31 12.32 5.22 5.52
N MET A 32 11.22 4.62 5.04
CA MET A 32 10.81 4.74 3.64
C MET A 32 10.51 6.19 3.25
N ASP A 33 9.89 7.00 4.10
CA ASP A 33 9.68 8.43 3.82
C ASP A 33 11.01 9.19 3.64
N ILE A 34 12.03 8.84 4.45
CA ILE A 34 13.36 9.45 4.37
C ILE A 34 14.06 9.01 3.07
N VAL A 35 14.18 7.70 2.85
CA VAL A 35 14.85 7.15 1.67
C VAL A 35 14.13 7.54 0.38
N GLY A 36 12.80 7.50 0.38
CA GLY A 36 11.96 7.87 -0.75
C GLY A 36 12.18 9.31 -1.18
N LYS A 37 12.30 10.23 -0.21
CA LYS A 37 12.63 11.63 -0.48
C LYS A 37 13.97 11.79 -1.21
N ASP A 38 14.98 11.04 -0.80
CA ASP A 38 16.29 11.04 -1.47
C ASP A 38 16.22 10.43 -2.88
N GLN A 39 15.18 9.65 -3.18
CA GLN A 39 14.88 9.12 -4.52
C GLN A 39 13.88 10.00 -5.31
N GLY A 40 13.49 11.16 -4.78
CA GLY A 40 12.57 12.10 -5.44
C GLY A 40 11.09 11.80 -5.23
N PHE A 41 10.74 10.88 -4.33
CA PHE A 41 9.36 10.59 -3.95
C PHE A 41 8.92 11.48 -2.77
N ILE A 42 7.69 11.98 -2.82
CA ILE A 42 7.04 12.71 -1.75
C ILE A 42 5.81 11.93 -1.26
N PRO A 43 5.64 11.74 0.05
CA PRO A 43 4.48 11.04 0.57
C PRO A 43 3.21 11.90 0.44
N LEU A 44 2.11 11.28 -0.01
CA LEU A 44 0.81 11.98 -0.12
C LEU A 44 0.06 12.06 1.21
N THR A 45 0.40 11.17 2.14
CA THR A 45 -0.21 11.11 3.47
C THR A 45 0.86 10.97 4.54
N SER A 46 0.64 11.66 5.66
CA SER A 46 1.54 11.56 6.83
C SER A 46 1.49 10.19 7.52
N LYS A 47 0.40 9.44 7.34
CA LYS A 47 0.19 8.10 7.89
C LYS A 47 0.00 7.10 6.77
N PHE A 48 0.38 5.85 7.00
CA PHE A 48 -0.05 4.76 6.13
C PHE A 48 -1.58 4.58 6.22
N LEU A 49 -2.16 4.22 5.08
CA LEU A 49 -3.54 3.77 4.92
C LEU A 49 -3.66 2.35 5.48
N ARG A 50 -4.86 2.00 5.93
CA ARG A 50 -5.19 0.64 6.38
C ARG A 50 -6.69 0.44 6.43
N TRP A 51 -7.12 -0.81 6.30
CA TRP A 51 -8.49 -1.14 6.65
C TRP A 51 -8.74 -0.98 8.15
N LYS A 52 -9.95 -0.53 8.48
CA LYS A 52 -10.48 -0.56 9.84
C LYS A 52 -11.99 -0.75 9.77
N SER A 53 -12.51 -1.63 10.61
CA SER A 53 -13.95 -1.75 10.87
C SER A 53 -14.18 -1.91 12.37
N ASP A 54 -15.15 -1.18 12.91
CA ASP A 54 -15.60 -1.37 14.29
C ASP A 54 -16.73 -2.42 14.38
N THR A 55 -17.20 -2.97 13.24
CA THR A 55 -18.34 -3.90 13.16
C THR A 55 -17.96 -5.33 12.77
N ILE A 56 -16.74 -5.55 12.27
CA ILE A 56 -16.24 -6.85 11.81
C ILE A 56 -15.00 -7.16 12.63
N GLU A 57 -14.89 -8.40 13.14
CA GLU A 57 -13.77 -8.85 13.99
C GLU A 57 -12.41 -8.62 13.32
N ASP A 58 -12.30 -8.96 12.03
CA ASP A 58 -11.09 -8.76 11.24
C ASP A 58 -10.71 -7.27 11.13
N GLY A 59 -11.67 -6.36 11.33
CA GLY A 59 -11.43 -4.91 11.34
C GLY A 59 -10.62 -4.41 12.53
N TRP A 60 -10.44 -5.26 13.55
CA TRP A 60 -9.57 -5.02 14.69
C TRP A 60 -8.12 -5.47 14.45
N LEU A 61 -7.91 -6.51 13.61
CA LEU A 61 -6.60 -7.05 13.26
C LEU A 61 -6.31 -6.80 11.78
N THR A 62 -5.96 -5.55 11.46
CA THR A 62 -5.52 -5.20 10.11
C THR A 62 -4.26 -5.97 9.72
N SER A 63 -4.29 -6.62 8.56
CA SER A 63 -3.16 -7.33 7.95
C SER A 63 -2.49 -6.55 6.80
N ASP A 64 -3.14 -5.52 6.23
CA ASP A 64 -2.62 -4.71 5.12
C ASP A 64 -2.31 -3.26 5.54
N PHE A 65 -1.17 -2.74 5.09
CA PHE A 65 -0.73 -1.38 5.36
C PHE A 65 -0.16 -0.73 4.11
N ILE A 66 -0.67 0.43 3.72
CA ILE A 66 -0.33 1.04 2.42
C ILE A 66 0.24 2.43 2.63
N LYS A 67 1.39 2.72 2.05
CA LYS A 67 1.95 4.07 1.98
C LYS A 67 2.00 4.53 0.52
N ILE A 68 1.59 5.77 0.28
CA ILE A 68 1.44 6.31 -1.07
C ILE A 68 2.32 7.53 -1.29
N TYR A 69 2.84 7.64 -2.52
CA TYR A 69 3.83 8.62 -2.94
C TYR A 69 3.55 9.15 -4.35
N GLN A 70 4.10 10.32 -4.65
CA GLN A 70 4.25 10.86 -6.00
C GLN A 70 5.70 11.30 -6.22
N LEU A 71 6.10 11.46 -7.48
CA LEU A 71 7.40 12.04 -7.79
C LEU A 71 7.33 13.57 -7.66
N GLU A 72 8.31 14.15 -6.95
CA GLU A 72 8.39 15.60 -6.74
C GLU A 72 8.57 16.37 -8.05
N SER A 73 9.26 15.74 -9.02
CA SER A 73 9.55 16.27 -10.35
C SER A 73 8.32 16.43 -11.24
N GLU A 74 7.21 15.77 -10.90
CA GLU A 74 5.96 15.90 -11.65
C GLU A 74 5.39 17.32 -11.48
N PRO A 75 4.75 17.88 -12.53
CA PRO A 75 4.16 19.20 -12.44
C PRO A 75 3.05 19.23 -11.39
N ALA A 76 2.80 20.40 -10.80
CA ALA A 76 1.67 20.56 -9.89
C ALA A 76 0.35 20.26 -10.62
N PHE A 77 -0.57 19.59 -9.94
CA PHE A 77 -1.93 19.41 -10.46
C PHE A 77 -2.70 20.72 -10.32
N ASP A 78 -3.36 21.15 -11.39
CA ASP A 78 -4.14 22.39 -11.42
C ASP A 78 -5.45 22.21 -10.63
N SER A 79 -5.37 22.39 -9.31
CA SER A 79 -6.50 22.29 -8.40
C SER A 79 -6.32 23.20 -7.20
N GLU A 80 -7.26 24.13 -7.01
CA GLU A 80 -7.32 24.99 -5.83
C GLU A 80 -7.53 24.21 -4.52
N LYS A 81 -8.09 23.00 -4.59
CA LYS A 81 -8.42 22.17 -3.42
C LYS A 81 -7.33 21.17 -3.06
N LEU A 82 -6.44 20.86 -4.00
CA LEU A 82 -5.44 19.79 -3.89
C LEU A 82 -4.06 20.33 -4.29
N SER A 83 -3.63 21.42 -3.66
CA SER A 83 -2.39 22.15 -4.02
C SER A 83 -1.13 21.30 -3.93
N ASP A 84 -1.12 20.29 -3.07
CA ASP A 84 0.04 19.42 -2.84
C ASP A 84 0.09 18.23 -3.81
N LEU A 85 -0.97 18.04 -4.61
CA LEU A 85 -1.08 16.95 -5.57
C LEU A 85 -0.25 17.26 -6.82
N LYS A 86 0.47 16.26 -7.30
CA LYS A 86 1.17 16.33 -8.58
C LYS A 86 0.32 15.75 -9.70
N ASN A 87 0.55 16.20 -10.92
CA ASN A 87 -0.08 15.68 -12.12
C ASN A 87 0.72 14.50 -12.67
N GLY A 88 0.70 13.39 -11.93
CA GLY A 88 1.43 12.18 -12.28
C GLY A 88 0.90 10.95 -11.54
N PRO A 89 1.49 9.76 -11.81
CA PRO A 89 1.04 8.50 -11.21
C PRO A 89 1.12 8.51 -9.69
N ILE A 90 0.24 7.74 -9.04
CA ILE A 90 0.34 7.45 -7.61
C ILE A 90 1.12 6.15 -7.44
N TYR A 91 2.22 6.21 -6.69
CA TYR A 91 2.98 5.03 -6.32
C TYR A 91 2.52 4.55 -4.95
N ALA A 92 2.30 3.24 -4.79
CA ALA A 92 1.92 2.65 -3.51
C ALA A 92 2.87 1.53 -3.13
N VAL A 93 3.13 1.42 -1.84
CA VAL A 93 3.81 0.29 -1.22
C VAL A 93 2.87 -0.28 -0.19
N GLU A 94 2.31 -1.44 -0.50
CA GLU A 94 1.47 -2.24 0.41
C GLU A 94 2.36 -3.26 1.13
N ILE A 95 2.20 -3.39 2.44
CA ILE A 95 2.77 -4.47 3.25
C ILE A 95 1.62 -5.32 3.76
N GLU A 96 1.57 -6.57 3.32
CA GLU A 96 0.60 -7.57 3.75
C GLU A 96 1.27 -8.52 4.73
N LEU A 97 0.81 -8.55 5.97
CA LEU A 97 1.39 -9.34 7.05
C LEU A 97 1.00 -10.82 6.98
N ASP A 98 -0.12 -11.12 6.33
CA ASP A 98 -0.72 -12.45 6.22
C ASP A 98 -0.95 -12.79 4.74
N SER A 99 0.15 -12.96 4.01
CA SER A 99 0.12 -13.36 2.60
C SER A 99 -0.10 -14.86 2.47
N GLU A 100 -0.52 -15.32 1.28
CA GLU A 100 -0.71 -16.75 0.97
C GLU A 100 0.57 -17.58 1.17
N GLY A 101 1.75 -16.95 1.07
CA GLY A 101 3.05 -17.59 1.28
C GLY A 101 3.42 -17.83 2.75
N GLY A 102 2.61 -17.35 3.70
CA GLY A 102 2.86 -17.49 5.14
C GLY A 102 4.02 -16.62 5.66
N TYR A 103 4.42 -15.60 4.90
CA TYR A 103 5.44 -14.62 5.29
C TYR A 103 5.06 -13.22 4.78
N PRO A 104 5.29 -12.13 5.53
CA PRO A 104 4.90 -10.80 5.08
C PRO A 104 5.45 -10.43 3.70
N GLU A 105 4.59 -9.88 2.85
CA GLU A 105 4.93 -9.49 1.47
C GLU A 105 4.80 -7.98 1.28
N ILE A 106 5.63 -7.46 0.38
CA ILE A 106 5.52 -6.10 -0.13
C ILE A 106 4.95 -6.17 -1.53
N THR A 107 3.95 -5.34 -1.82
CA THR A 107 3.49 -5.06 -3.18
C THR A 107 3.83 -3.61 -3.53
N ALA A 108 4.75 -3.44 -4.48
CA ALA A 108 5.15 -2.14 -5.01
C ALA A 108 4.40 -1.88 -6.31
N SER A 109 3.60 -0.80 -6.35
CA SER A 109 2.65 -0.55 -7.43
C SER A 109 2.65 0.90 -7.92
N ARG A 110 2.34 1.07 -9.20
CA ARG A 110 2.06 2.36 -9.84
C ARG A 110 0.62 2.37 -10.33
N TYR A 111 -0.13 3.38 -9.93
CA TYR A 111 -1.54 3.59 -10.27
C TYR A 111 -1.70 4.84 -11.12
N LEU A 112 -2.54 4.73 -12.16
CA LEU A 112 -3.01 5.85 -12.96
C LEU A 112 -4.43 6.20 -12.56
N PHE A 113 -4.67 7.49 -12.33
CA PHE A 113 -5.97 8.04 -11.98
C PHE A 113 -6.27 9.26 -12.85
N ASP A 114 -7.54 9.42 -13.20
CA ASP A 114 -8.08 10.73 -13.56
C ASP A 114 -8.21 11.58 -12.29
N LEU A 115 -7.14 12.32 -11.98
CA LEU A 115 -7.05 13.17 -10.78
C LEU A 115 -8.10 14.29 -10.78
N SER A 116 -8.72 14.62 -11.92
CA SER A 116 -9.84 15.58 -11.96
C SER A 116 -11.08 15.08 -11.22
N LYS A 117 -11.18 13.77 -10.97
CA LYS A 117 -12.25 13.16 -10.16
C LYS A 117 -12.00 13.27 -8.66
N TRP A 118 -10.81 13.68 -8.24
CA TRP A 118 -10.47 13.74 -6.82
C TRP A 118 -11.04 15.01 -6.19
N SER A 119 -11.70 14.84 -5.05
CA SER A 119 -12.31 15.95 -4.29
C SER A 119 -11.57 16.26 -2.98
N ARG A 120 -10.70 15.36 -2.53
CA ARG A 120 -9.89 15.45 -1.31
C ARG A 120 -8.68 14.52 -1.41
N MET A 121 -7.68 14.74 -0.57
CA MET A 121 -6.59 13.79 -0.38
C MET A 121 -7.10 12.48 0.27
N PRO A 122 -6.46 11.34 0.00
CA PRO A 122 -6.78 10.08 0.66
C PRO A 122 -6.63 10.18 2.18
N ALA A 123 -7.62 9.65 2.90
CA ALA A 123 -7.60 9.46 4.34
C ALA A 123 -7.22 8.01 4.65
N VAL A 124 -6.83 7.72 5.90
CA VAL A 124 -6.36 6.39 6.31
C VAL A 124 -7.31 5.25 5.90
N SER A 125 -8.62 5.48 5.97
CA SER A 125 -9.65 4.50 5.61
C SER A 125 -9.78 4.22 4.11
N ASP A 126 -9.21 5.07 3.24
CA ASP A 126 -9.29 4.93 1.78
C ASP A 126 -8.29 3.90 1.20
N HIS A 127 -7.75 3.01 2.05
CA HIS A 127 -6.87 1.89 1.65
C HIS A 127 -7.44 1.08 0.47
N TRP A 128 -8.77 0.94 0.42
CA TRP A 128 -9.49 0.15 -0.58
C TRP A 128 -9.25 0.63 -2.02
N LEU A 129 -8.88 1.89 -2.22
CA LEU A 129 -8.51 2.44 -3.53
C LEU A 129 -7.28 1.73 -4.13
N TYR A 130 -6.38 1.25 -3.28
CA TYR A 130 -5.11 0.66 -3.66
C TYR A 130 -5.10 -0.86 -3.44
N HIS A 131 -5.81 -1.36 -2.43
CA HIS A 131 -5.89 -2.78 -2.09
C HIS A 131 -6.77 -3.59 -3.06
N GLN A 132 -7.96 -3.09 -3.39
CA GLN A 132 -8.97 -3.86 -4.13
C GLN A 132 -8.71 -4.06 -5.63
N PRO A 133 -8.00 -3.15 -6.35
CA PRO A 133 -7.71 -3.34 -7.77
C PRO A 133 -7.05 -4.67 -8.14
N TYR A 134 -6.30 -5.30 -7.24
CA TYR A 134 -5.67 -6.60 -7.48
C TYR A 134 -6.44 -7.80 -6.90
N ARG A 135 -7.61 -7.59 -6.30
CA ARG A 135 -8.32 -8.64 -5.54
C ARG A 135 -9.78 -8.84 -5.95
N PHE A 136 -10.41 -7.86 -6.59
CA PHE A 136 -11.84 -7.86 -6.89
C PHE A 136 -12.07 -8.06 -8.39
N ASP A 137 -11.98 -9.31 -8.83
CA ASP A 137 -12.08 -9.72 -10.25
C ASP A 137 -13.45 -9.44 -10.89
N ASP A 138 -14.49 -9.21 -10.08
CA ASP A 138 -15.83 -8.78 -10.50
C ASP A 138 -15.85 -7.32 -10.95
N LYS A 139 -14.93 -6.50 -10.44
CA LYS A 139 -14.80 -5.07 -10.73
C LYS A 139 -13.66 -4.75 -11.67
N PHE A 140 -12.58 -5.52 -11.60
CA PHE A 140 -11.33 -5.28 -12.32
C PHE A 140 -10.97 -6.44 -13.25
N GLU A 141 -10.38 -6.11 -14.39
CA GLU A 141 -9.64 -7.07 -15.20
C GLU A 141 -8.25 -7.17 -14.59
N ILE A 142 -7.91 -8.34 -14.07
CA ILE A 142 -6.67 -8.58 -13.33
C ILE A 142 -5.90 -9.65 -14.08
N GLU A 143 -4.66 -9.33 -14.43
CA GLU A 143 -3.74 -10.21 -15.14
C GLU A 143 -2.43 -10.30 -14.37
N GLU A 144 -1.85 -11.49 -14.31
CA GLU A 144 -0.51 -11.72 -13.78
C GLU A 144 0.31 -12.45 -14.85
N GLU A 145 1.41 -11.83 -15.27
CA GLU A 145 2.37 -12.43 -16.20
C GLU A 145 3.79 -12.20 -15.66
N ASP A 146 4.58 -13.28 -15.53
CA ASP A 146 5.95 -13.25 -15.02
C ASP A 146 6.12 -12.48 -13.68
N GLY A 147 5.13 -12.59 -12.78
CA GLY A 147 5.11 -11.92 -11.47
C GLY A 147 4.79 -10.42 -11.52
N VAL A 148 4.35 -9.91 -12.68
CA VAL A 148 3.84 -8.56 -12.85
C VAL A 148 2.32 -8.60 -12.90
N TRP A 149 1.70 -7.92 -11.94
CA TRP A 149 0.27 -7.73 -11.84
C TRP A 149 -0.18 -6.51 -12.62
N ARG A 150 -1.27 -6.63 -13.36
CA ARG A 150 -1.94 -5.54 -14.07
C ARG A 150 -3.40 -5.52 -13.69
N SER A 151 -3.95 -4.32 -13.54
CA SER A 151 -5.36 -4.14 -13.20
C SER A 151 -5.96 -2.96 -13.96
N THR A 152 -7.15 -3.17 -14.53
CA THR A 152 -7.97 -2.09 -15.13
C THR A 152 -9.44 -2.24 -14.73
N PRO A 153 -10.22 -1.15 -14.66
CA PRO A 153 -11.63 -1.25 -14.32
C PRO A 153 -12.43 -1.87 -15.47
N ARG A 154 -13.25 -2.88 -15.19
CA ARG A 154 -14.12 -3.52 -16.21
C ARG A 154 -15.15 -2.58 -16.83
N LYS A 155 -15.53 -1.52 -16.12
CA LYS A 155 -16.57 -0.56 -16.51
C LYS A 155 -16.21 0.84 -16.03
N ALA A 156 -16.63 1.86 -16.79
CA ALA A 156 -16.46 3.26 -16.41
C ALA A 156 -17.11 3.61 -15.05
N SER A 157 -18.18 2.92 -14.66
CA SER A 157 -18.79 3.10 -13.33
C SER A 157 -17.84 2.70 -12.21
N VAL A 158 -17.05 1.63 -12.38
CA VAL A 158 -16.03 1.21 -11.42
C VAL A 158 -14.95 2.29 -11.34
N SER A 159 -14.41 2.74 -12.47
CA SER A 159 -13.44 3.85 -12.49
C SER A 159 -13.93 5.07 -11.68
N ASN A 160 -15.18 5.51 -11.90
CA ASN A 160 -15.77 6.63 -11.15
C ASN A 160 -15.91 6.36 -9.64
N THR A 161 -16.33 5.15 -9.25
CA THR A 161 -16.40 4.74 -7.83
C THR A 161 -15.02 4.77 -7.18
N TYR A 162 -13.97 4.39 -7.91
CA TYR A 162 -12.58 4.38 -7.47
C TYR A 162 -11.84 5.66 -7.87
N TRP A 163 -12.53 6.80 -7.79
CA TRP A 163 -11.93 8.14 -7.93
C TRP A 163 -11.19 8.36 -9.24
N GLY A 164 -11.75 7.84 -10.34
CA GLY A 164 -11.14 7.94 -11.65
C GLY A 164 -10.01 6.96 -11.88
N PHE A 165 -9.91 5.85 -11.12
CA PHE A 165 -8.92 4.79 -11.37
C PHE A 165 -8.93 4.34 -12.83
N GLN A 166 -7.76 4.30 -13.46
CA GLN A 166 -7.58 3.94 -14.87
C GLN A 166 -6.85 2.61 -15.01
N SER A 167 -5.71 2.46 -14.36
CA SER A 167 -4.95 1.22 -14.36
C SER A 167 -3.98 1.15 -13.19
N ALA A 168 -3.53 -0.05 -12.85
CA ALA A 168 -2.43 -0.29 -11.94
C ALA A 168 -1.48 -1.35 -12.50
N VAL A 169 -0.21 -1.21 -12.18
CA VAL A 169 0.82 -2.21 -12.41
C VAL A 169 1.62 -2.40 -11.14
N GLY A 170 1.90 -3.65 -10.77
CA GLY A 170 2.51 -3.98 -9.50
C GLY A 170 3.37 -5.23 -9.55
N ILE A 171 4.31 -5.31 -8.62
CA ILE A 171 5.10 -6.51 -8.36
C ILE A 171 5.13 -6.78 -6.87
N SER A 172 5.13 -8.06 -6.51
CA SER A 172 5.14 -8.50 -5.12
C SER A 172 6.44 -9.24 -4.80
N PHE A 173 6.95 -9.05 -3.59
CA PHE A 173 8.16 -9.73 -3.12
C PHE A 173 8.19 -9.83 -1.58
N PRO A 174 8.87 -10.83 -1.01
CA PRO A 174 8.93 -11.00 0.44
C PRO A 174 9.58 -9.82 1.17
N LEU A 175 9.01 -9.43 2.32
CA LEU A 175 9.53 -8.35 3.18
C LEU A 175 10.96 -8.61 3.68
N ILE A 176 11.42 -9.87 3.70
CA ILE A 176 12.78 -10.22 4.13
C ILE A 176 13.88 -9.57 3.28
N HIS A 177 13.55 -9.13 2.07
CA HIS A 177 14.46 -8.40 1.20
C HIS A 177 14.70 -6.95 1.63
N VAL A 178 13.92 -6.42 2.58
CA VAL A 178 14.02 -5.03 3.07
C VAL A 178 14.44 -5.04 4.54
N GLN A 179 15.69 -4.65 4.81
CA GLN A 179 16.32 -4.75 6.13
C GLN A 179 16.96 -3.44 6.61
N ASP A 180 17.26 -2.53 5.69
CA ASP A 180 18.01 -1.30 5.91
C ASP A 180 17.70 -0.26 4.82
N ALA A 181 18.30 0.93 4.92
CA ALA A 181 18.05 2.03 3.99
C ALA A 181 18.44 1.69 2.53
N ASP A 182 19.53 0.92 2.33
CA ASP A 182 20.01 0.55 0.99
C ASP A 182 19.04 -0.43 0.33
N SER A 183 18.56 -1.43 1.06
CA SER A 183 17.53 -2.35 0.57
C SER A 183 16.18 -1.68 0.37
N ILE A 184 15.77 -0.71 1.20
CA ILE A 184 14.57 0.12 0.93
C ILE A 184 14.72 0.85 -0.42
N LYS A 185 15.89 1.46 -0.66
CA LYS A 185 16.14 2.15 -1.92
C LYS A 185 16.06 1.22 -3.13
N LEU A 186 16.77 0.09 -3.08
CA LEU A 186 16.90 -0.84 -4.20
C LEU A 186 15.61 -1.64 -4.43
N GLU A 187 15.07 -2.24 -3.37
CA GLU A 187 13.96 -3.18 -3.48
C GLU A 187 12.60 -2.49 -3.52
N ILE A 188 12.47 -1.25 -3.03
CA ILE A 188 11.19 -0.53 -3.10
C ILE A 188 11.25 0.57 -4.17
N PHE A 189 12.05 1.62 -3.95
CA PHE A 189 11.94 2.83 -4.76
C PHE A 189 12.50 2.67 -6.18
N GLN A 190 13.63 1.99 -6.37
CA GLN A 190 14.11 1.68 -7.71
C GLN A 190 13.18 0.71 -8.45
N ARG A 191 12.60 -0.27 -7.74
CA ARG A 191 11.58 -1.14 -8.31
C ARG A 191 10.35 -0.37 -8.79
N LEU A 192 9.83 0.57 -7.99
CA LEU A 192 8.72 1.45 -8.38
C LEU A 192 9.01 2.24 -9.66
N LEU A 193 10.23 2.79 -9.78
CA LEU A 193 10.66 3.52 -10.98
C LEU A 193 10.79 2.63 -12.21
N ASN A 194 11.16 1.36 -12.02
CA ASN A 194 11.40 0.39 -13.09
C ASN A 194 10.17 -0.48 -13.43
N LEU A 195 9.01 -0.20 -12.82
CA LEU A 195 7.77 -0.91 -13.16
C LEU A 195 7.45 -0.74 -14.66
N PRO A 196 7.06 -1.82 -15.36
CA PRO A 196 6.69 -1.74 -16.77
C PRO A 196 5.48 -0.83 -16.94
N GLU A 197 5.33 -0.21 -18.12
CA GLU A 197 4.15 0.63 -18.41
C GLU A 197 2.86 -0.13 -18.14
N ALA A 198 1.87 0.56 -17.57
CA ALA A 198 0.60 -0.02 -17.08
C ALA A 198 -0.34 -0.42 -18.23
#